data_AF-A0A847PKW3-F1
#
_entry.id   AF-A0A847PKW3-F1
#
_cell.length_a   1.000
_cell.length_b   1.000
_cell.length_c   1.000
_cell.angle_alpha   90.00
_cell.angle_beta   90.00
_cell.angle_gamma   90.00
#
_symmetry.space_group_name_H-M   'P 1'
#
loop_
_entity.id
_entity.type
_entity.pdbx_description
1 polymer ?
#
loop_
_entity_poly.entity_id
_entity_poly.type
_entity_poly.pdbx_seq_one_letter_code
_entity_poly.pdbx_strand_id
1 'polypeptide(L)'
;MSKRLDALIAEKDKAAQYMIDEITHIIKTLPKRDPGSEGEKMSCEYMADVLKNDCGCEYAEVEPFKLNPGSFYGWIHITFTFTFIALICFFIGQPIISIVFLVLGIALAFFQFGLYYKVVDKFFPEKTSHNVTAIKSCKGEVKRRILFNGHPDATWEWPANYRFGGIVFEGLIVIAAIGVAFYLVLSIISAKNGGGIPEGQLRTAGLAGLVFTPFWIYMHFMWNKKLIVDGANDNLSGCYMGIALLKAMKDAGIELENTEVGVVLTGSEEAGLRGAMAWCEAHAGEFQDVPTFIYSYDTIHDPKHLMVNYRDLNATVKSDKDVSDLFLEAAKEIGVQCKKGFVPPLGGSTDNAAFARGGFRSTGITGLNHNLEDYYHTRRDTYDNMNPQGLADCYAATVKVLQMFDEGAKQ
;
A
#
# COMPACT_ATOMS: atom_id res chain seq x y z
N MET A 1 9.94 -33.81 2.11
CA MET A 1 9.66 -32.48 1.53
C MET A 1 10.07 -31.38 2.51
N SER A 2 9.59 -31.42 3.76
CA SER A 2 9.98 -30.53 4.89
C SER A 2 11.47 -30.14 4.93
N LYS A 3 12.39 -31.13 4.96
CA LYS A 3 13.86 -30.89 4.99
C LYS A 3 14.42 -30.06 3.82
N ARG A 4 13.69 -29.90 2.70
CA ARG A 4 14.15 -29.14 1.54
C ARG A 4 13.87 -27.65 1.68
N LEU A 5 12.78 -27.25 2.33
CA LEU A 5 12.47 -25.84 2.58
C LEU A 5 13.33 -25.26 3.70
N ASP A 6 13.75 -26.09 4.67
CA ASP A 6 14.73 -25.69 5.71
C ASP A 6 16.05 -25.18 5.09
N ALA A 7 16.47 -25.76 3.96
CA ALA A 7 17.67 -25.32 3.25
C ALA A 7 17.50 -23.90 2.68
N LEU A 8 16.31 -23.55 2.21
CA LEU A 8 16.02 -22.20 1.72
C LEU A 8 16.04 -21.17 2.86
N ILE A 9 15.56 -21.55 4.05
CA ILE A 9 15.68 -20.72 5.27
C ILE A 9 17.15 -20.50 5.65
N ALA A 10 17.98 -21.55 5.56
CA ALA A 10 19.42 -21.43 5.82
C ALA A 10 20.14 -20.53 4.80
N GLU A 11 19.64 -20.46 3.56
CA GLU A 11 20.16 -19.59 2.49
C GLU A 11 19.46 -18.21 2.43
N LYS A 12 18.76 -17.77 3.50
CA LYS A 12 18.01 -16.50 3.50
C LYS A 12 18.83 -15.26 3.10
N ASP A 13 20.11 -15.20 3.47
CA ASP A 13 20.97 -14.07 3.15
C ASP A 13 21.29 -13.99 1.64
N LYS A 14 21.38 -15.15 0.98
CA LYS A 14 21.55 -15.25 -0.48
C LYS A 14 20.27 -14.82 -1.20
N ALA A 15 19.11 -15.19 -0.67
CA ALA A 15 17.82 -14.73 -1.20
C ALA A 15 17.69 -13.20 -1.05
N ALA A 16 18.04 -12.64 0.12
CA ALA A 16 18.03 -11.19 0.33
C ALA A 16 18.99 -10.46 -0.63
N GLN A 17 20.19 -10.99 -0.87
CA GLN A 17 21.11 -10.41 -1.83
C GLN A 17 20.55 -10.45 -3.26
N TYR A 18 19.92 -11.55 -3.67
CA TYR A 18 19.24 -11.64 -4.96
C TYR A 18 18.15 -10.58 -5.12
N MET A 19 17.31 -10.37 -4.09
CA MET A 19 16.30 -9.31 -4.12
C MET A 19 16.96 -7.94 -4.28
N ILE A 20 18.03 -7.67 -3.53
CA ILE A 20 18.75 -6.39 -3.59
C ILE A 20 19.31 -6.14 -4.99
N ASP A 21 19.93 -7.15 -5.59
CA ASP A 21 20.56 -7.03 -6.91
C ASP A 21 19.51 -6.77 -8.00
N GLU A 22 18.39 -7.49 -7.95
CA GLU A 22 17.29 -7.35 -8.90
C GLU A 22 16.54 -6.01 -8.75
N ILE A 23 16.27 -5.59 -7.51
CA ILE A 23 15.68 -4.28 -7.22
C ILE A 23 16.61 -3.16 -7.71
N THR A 24 17.92 -3.30 -7.46
CA THR A 24 18.94 -2.38 -7.96
C THR A 24 18.96 -2.34 -9.49
N HIS A 25 18.81 -3.49 -10.15
CA HIS A 25 18.72 -3.58 -11.61
C HIS A 25 17.52 -2.77 -12.11
N ILE A 26 16.30 -3.09 -11.66
CA ILE A 26 15.07 -2.40 -12.06
C ILE A 26 15.21 -0.88 -11.90
N ILE A 27 15.68 -0.41 -10.73
CA ILE A 27 15.81 1.02 -10.45
C ILE A 27 16.83 1.71 -11.38
N LYS A 28 17.92 1.03 -11.73
CA LYS A 28 18.99 1.62 -12.55
C LYS A 28 18.73 1.53 -14.05
N THR A 29 17.98 0.53 -14.51
CA THR A 29 17.85 0.23 -15.94
C THR A 29 16.48 0.59 -16.51
N LEU A 30 15.42 0.60 -15.70
CA LEU A 30 14.07 0.89 -16.15
C LEU A 30 13.66 2.35 -15.86
N PRO A 31 12.70 2.91 -16.64
CA PRO A 31 12.12 4.20 -16.31
C PRO A 31 11.41 4.20 -14.95
N LYS A 32 11.16 5.40 -14.42
CA LYS A 32 10.37 5.57 -13.19
C LYS A 32 8.98 4.96 -13.32
N ARG A 33 8.51 4.39 -12.21
CA ARG A 33 7.38 3.46 -12.15
C ARG A 33 6.13 4.10 -11.55
N ASP A 34 5.81 5.36 -11.88
CA ASP A 34 4.58 5.97 -11.35
C ASP A 34 3.33 5.22 -11.84
N PRO A 35 2.21 5.27 -11.10
CA PRO A 35 0.98 4.57 -11.48
C PRO A 35 0.53 4.79 -12.93
N GLY A 36 0.38 3.70 -13.67
CA GLY A 36 0.02 3.64 -15.08
C GLY A 36 1.10 4.17 -16.04
N SER A 37 2.38 4.14 -15.64
CA SER A 37 3.51 4.55 -16.47
C SER A 37 4.08 3.41 -17.31
N GLU A 38 4.88 3.77 -18.32
CA GLU A 38 5.64 2.77 -19.07
C GLU A 38 6.68 2.06 -18.20
N GLY A 39 7.29 2.75 -17.22
CA GLY A 39 8.24 2.13 -16.29
C GLY A 39 7.60 1.06 -15.41
N GLU A 40 6.38 1.32 -14.92
CA GLU A 40 5.58 0.33 -14.18
C GLU A 40 5.31 -0.90 -15.06
N LYS A 41 4.80 -0.68 -16.27
CA LYS A 41 4.52 -1.76 -17.24
C LYS A 41 5.78 -2.58 -17.56
N MET A 42 6.90 -1.93 -17.89
CA MET A 42 8.17 -2.61 -18.17
C MET A 42 8.65 -3.42 -16.96
N SER A 43 8.40 -2.95 -15.74
CA SER A 43 8.74 -3.70 -14.52
C SER A 43 7.86 -4.94 -14.34
N CYS A 44 6.56 -4.83 -14.63
CA CYS A 44 5.65 -5.98 -14.67
C CYS A 44 6.10 -7.02 -15.71
N GLU A 45 6.40 -6.58 -16.94
CA GLU A 45 6.87 -7.45 -18.02
C GLU A 45 8.20 -8.13 -17.67
N TYR A 46 9.16 -7.38 -17.10
CA TYR A 46 10.44 -7.92 -16.63
C TYR A 46 10.24 -8.99 -15.55
N MET A 47 9.45 -8.70 -14.51
CA MET A 47 9.22 -9.66 -13.43
C MET A 47 8.41 -10.88 -13.88
N ALA A 48 7.48 -10.72 -14.82
CA ALA A 48 6.75 -11.83 -15.43
C ALA A 48 7.71 -12.75 -16.22
N ASP A 49 8.66 -12.16 -16.97
CA ASP A 49 9.68 -12.91 -17.69
C ASP A 49 10.59 -13.70 -16.73
N VAL A 50 11.05 -13.07 -15.64
CA VAL A 50 11.81 -13.74 -14.56
C VAL A 50 10.99 -14.88 -13.94
N LEU A 51 9.72 -14.65 -13.59
CA LEU A 51 8.85 -15.67 -13.01
C LEU A 51 8.72 -16.90 -13.92
N LYS A 52 8.57 -16.68 -15.23
CA LYS A 52 8.48 -17.74 -16.22
C LYS A 52 9.82 -18.45 -16.44
N ASN A 53 10.84 -17.70 -16.83
CA ASN A 53 12.10 -18.23 -17.34
C ASN A 53 13.06 -18.66 -16.22
N ASP A 54 13.01 -18.00 -15.07
CA ASP A 54 13.97 -18.17 -13.98
C ASP A 54 13.35 -18.72 -12.70
N CYS A 55 12.04 -18.58 -12.48
CA CYS A 55 11.35 -19.17 -11.33
C CYS A 55 10.56 -20.45 -11.67
N GLY A 56 10.38 -20.73 -12.97
CA GLY A 56 9.78 -21.99 -13.44
C GLY A 56 8.29 -22.05 -13.14
N CYS A 57 7.60 -20.91 -13.29
CA CYS A 57 6.15 -20.84 -13.36
C CYS A 57 5.68 -21.26 -14.75
N GLU A 58 4.71 -22.16 -14.81
CA GLU A 58 4.06 -22.60 -16.05
C GLU A 58 3.14 -21.51 -16.62
N TYR A 59 2.61 -20.67 -15.73
CA TYR A 59 1.77 -19.52 -16.05
C TYR A 59 2.39 -18.25 -15.48
N ALA A 60 2.49 -17.20 -16.29
CA ALA A 60 2.96 -15.87 -15.89
C ALA A 60 2.43 -14.85 -16.90
N GLU A 61 1.28 -14.25 -16.59
CA GLU A 61 0.58 -13.33 -17.49
C GLU A 61 0.60 -11.91 -16.94
N VAL A 62 0.65 -10.94 -17.87
CA VAL A 62 0.57 -9.51 -17.60
C VAL A 62 -0.80 -9.01 -18.04
N GLU A 63 -1.62 -8.59 -17.09
CA GLU A 63 -3.04 -8.32 -17.29
C GLU A 63 -3.33 -6.80 -17.20
N PRO A 64 -3.80 -6.16 -18.28
CA PRO A 64 -4.04 -4.72 -18.27
C PRO A 64 -5.36 -4.35 -17.58
N PHE A 65 -5.37 -3.23 -16.86
CA PHE A 65 -6.59 -2.64 -16.29
C PHE A 65 -6.59 -1.11 -16.40
N LYS A 66 -7.78 -0.51 -16.28
CA LYS A 66 -7.99 0.94 -16.39
C LYS A 66 -8.03 1.60 -15.02
N LEU A 67 -7.41 2.78 -14.92
CA LEU A 67 -7.41 3.59 -13.70
C LEU A 67 -7.23 5.08 -14.01
N ASN A 68 -7.50 5.92 -13.01
CA ASN A 68 -7.26 7.37 -13.07
C ASN A 68 -6.26 7.75 -11.98
N PRO A 69 -4.94 7.55 -12.20
CA PRO A 69 -3.96 7.51 -11.11
C PRO A 69 -3.85 8.82 -10.33
N GLY A 70 -4.12 9.96 -10.98
CA GLY A 70 -4.07 11.27 -10.33
C GLY A 70 -5.21 11.53 -9.33
N SER A 71 -6.25 10.70 -9.29
CA SER A 71 -7.43 10.97 -8.46
C SER A 71 -7.18 10.72 -6.96
N PHE A 72 -6.33 9.75 -6.63
CA PHE A 72 -6.09 9.33 -5.26
C PHE A 72 -5.38 10.38 -4.41
N TYR A 73 -4.52 11.20 -5.00
CA TYR A 73 -4.01 12.41 -4.35
C TYR A 73 -4.79 13.67 -4.76
N GLY A 74 -5.54 13.58 -5.86
CA GLY A 74 -6.30 14.68 -6.43
C GLY A 74 -7.43 15.21 -5.54
N TRP A 75 -8.02 14.36 -4.69
CA TRP A 75 -9.05 14.79 -3.73
C TRP A 75 -8.54 15.87 -2.77
N ILE A 76 -7.25 15.87 -2.43
CA ILE A 76 -6.65 16.85 -1.51
C ILE A 76 -6.84 18.26 -2.08
N HIS A 77 -6.54 18.44 -3.37
CA HIS A 77 -6.73 19.73 -4.04
C HIS A 77 -8.19 20.17 -4.04
N ILE A 78 -9.13 19.24 -4.27
CA ILE A 78 -10.57 19.53 -4.27
C ILE A 78 -11.04 19.92 -2.86
N THR A 79 -10.69 19.13 -1.84
CA THR A 79 -11.09 19.36 -0.45
C THR A 79 -10.57 20.69 0.10
N PHE A 80 -9.30 21.03 -0.15
CA PHE A 80 -8.77 22.29 0.35
C PHE A 80 -9.20 23.50 -0.49
N THR A 81 -9.54 23.31 -1.79
CA THR A 81 -10.25 24.34 -2.56
C THR A 81 -11.64 24.61 -1.97
N PHE A 82 -12.40 23.58 -1.61
CA PHE A 82 -13.67 23.74 -0.91
C PHE A 82 -13.50 24.45 0.43
N THR A 83 -12.42 24.16 1.15
CA THR A 83 -12.11 24.83 2.42
C THR A 83 -11.85 26.34 2.22
N PHE A 84 -11.14 26.73 1.15
CA PHE A 84 -10.97 28.16 0.82
C PHE A 84 -12.27 28.84 0.40
N ILE A 85 -13.12 28.18 -0.38
CA ILE A 85 -14.44 28.71 -0.73
C ILE A 85 -15.27 28.89 0.54
N ALA A 86 -15.26 27.90 1.44
CA ALA A 86 -15.96 27.96 2.70
C ALA A 86 -15.47 29.11 3.59
N LEU A 87 -14.16 29.31 3.68
CA LEU A 87 -13.55 30.44 4.39
C LEU A 87 -14.10 31.77 3.88
N ILE A 88 -14.13 31.97 2.56
CA ILE A 88 -14.67 33.18 1.94
C ILE A 88 -16.17 33.32 2.28
N CYS A 89 -16.96 32.26 2.07
CA CYS A 89 -18.39 32.21 2.36
C CYS A 89 -18.70 32.58 3.82
N PHE A 90 -17.89 32.10 4.77
CA PHE A 90 -18.01 32.47 6.17
C PHE A 90 -17.88 33.98 6.39
N PHE A 91 -16.86 34.63 5.82
CA PHE A 91 -16.62 36.06 6.01
C PHE A 91 -17.62 36.96 5.28
N ILE A 92 -18.19 36.53 4.16
CA ILE A 92 -19.24 37.28 3.44
C ILE A 92 -20.65 37.02 3.99
N GLY A 93 -20.77 36.33 5.12
CA GLY A 93 -22.03 36.10 5.81
C GLY A 93 -22.92 35.03 5.18
N GLN A 94 -22.31 34.07 4.48
CA GLN A 94 -22.96 32.89 3.89
C GLN A 94 -22.54 31.61 4.64
N PRO A 95 -22.85 31.46 5.94
CA PRO A 95 -22.36 30.34 6.75
C PRO A 95 -22.93 28.99 6.34
N ILE A 96 -24.15 28.93 5.78
CA ILE A 96 -24.72 27.68 5.27
C ILE A 96 -23.93 27.17 4.08
N ILE A 97 -23.55 28.06 3.15
CA ILE A 97 -22.71 27.69 2.00
C ILE A 97 -21.33 27.24 2.48
N SER A 98 -20.77 27.93 3.49
CA SER A 98 -19.52 27.50 4.14
C SER A 98 -19.61 26.07 4.70
N ILE A 99 -20.67 25.76 5.47
CA ILE A 99 -20.90 24.42 6.01
C ILE A 99 -20.97 23.38 4.89
N VAL A 100 -21.72 23.67 3.82
CA VAL A 100 -21.87 22.75 2.67
C VAL A 100 -20.51 22.40 2.09
N PHE A 101 -19.67 23.39 1.78
CA PHE A 101 -18.35 23.12 1.21
C PHE A 101 -17.41 22.36 2.17
N LEU A 102 -17.42 22.69 3.47
CA LEU A 102 -16.62 21.97 4.47
C LEU A 102 -17.07 20.51 4.59
N VAL A 103 -18.38 20.27 4.67
CA VAL A 103 -18.94 18.92 4.75
C VAL A 103 -18.65 18.12 3.48
N LEU A 104 -18.78 18.74 2.29
CA LEU A 104 -18.41 18.09 1.04
C LEU A 104 -16.92 17.74 0.98
N GLY A 105 -16.05 18.63 1.47
CA GLY A 105 -14.61 18.38 1.54
C GLY A 105 -14.25 17.23 2.51
N ILE A 106 -14.88 17.19 3.69
CA ILE A 106 -14.73 16.12 4.67
C ILE A 106 -15.27 14.79 4.11
N ALA A 107 -16.46 14.81 3.51
CA ALA A 107 -17.05 13.63 2.90
C ALA A 107 -16.17 13.07 1.79
N LEU A 108 -15.62 13.94 0.92
CA LEU A 108 -14.69 13.52 -0.12
C LEU A 108 -13.43 12.86 0.46
N ALA A 109 -12.80 13.46 1.48
CA ALA A 109 -11.66 12.88 2.16
C ALA A 109 -12.00 11.50 2.77
N PHE A 110 -13.17 11.39 3.42
CA PHE A 110 -13.62 10.15 4.03
C PHE A 110 -13.89 9.04 3.01
N PHE A 111 -14.60 9.33 1.92
CA PHE A 111 -14.91 8.31 0.91
C PHE A 111 -13.71 7.96 0.03
N GLN A 112 -12.94 8.95 -0.45
CA GLN A 112 -11.80 8.72 -1.34
C GLN A 112 -10.58 8.17 -0.59
N PHE A 113 -10.19 8.77 0.55
CA PHE A 113 -8.99 8.35 1.30
C PHE A 113 -9.31 7.47 2.51
N GLY A 114 -10.43 7.70 3.21
CA GLY A 114 -10.81 6.84 4.33
C GLY A 114 -11.24 5.44 3.88
N LEU A 115 -12.06 5.34 2.83
CA LEU A 115 -12.65 4.09 2.34
C LEU A 115 -12.10 3.59 1.00
N TYR A 116 -11.26 4.38 0.33
CA TYR A 116 -10.63 4.08 -0.96
C TYR A 116 -11.61 3.97 -2.15
N TYR A 117 -12.77 4.60 -2.04
CA TYR A 117 -13.75 4.63 -3.14
C TYR A 117 -13.29 5.53 -4.30
N LYS A 118 -13.70 5.18 -5.52
CA LYS A 118 -13.41 5.92 -6.77
C LYS A 118 -14.37 7.11 -6.95
N VAL A 119 -14.35 8.08 -6.01
CA VAL A 119 -15.34 9.19 -5.96
C VAL A 119 -15.10 10.23 -7.05
N VAL A 120 -13.84 10.67 -7.21
CA VAL A 120 -13.47 11.75 -8.13
C VAL A 120 -12.69 11.27 -9.35
N ASP A 121 -12.49 9.96 -9.50
CA ASP A 121 -11.66 9.33 -10.54
C ASP A 121 -12.00 9.83 -11.95
N LYS A 122 -13.29 9.99 -12.28
CA LYS A 122 -13.76 10.45 -13.60
C LYS A 122 -13.31 11.87 -13.98
N PHE A 123 -12.81 12.68 -13.03
CA PHE A 123 -12.28 14.01 -13.29
C PHE A 123 -10.78 14.02 -13.62
N PHE A 124 -10.13 12.87 -13.57
CA PHE A 124 -8.70 12.72 -13.84
C PHE A 124 -8.46 11.91 -15.11
N PRO A 125 -7.35 12.11 -15.83
CA PRO A 125 -7.02 11.33 -17.02
C PRO A 125 -6.98 9.83 -16.73
N GLU A 126 -7.58 9.04 -17.60
CA GLU A 126 -7.48 7.58 -17.56
C GLU A 126 -6.14 7.13 -18.12
N LYS A 127 -5.51 6.14 -17.48
CA LYS A 127 -4.35 5.40 -17.97
C LYS A 127 -4.66 3.90 -17.97
N THR A 128 -3.73 3.12 -18.51
CA THR A 128 -3.70 1.67 -18.35
C THR A 128 -2.52 1.30 -17.46
N SER A 129 -2.77 0.48 -16.43
CA SER A 129 -1.75 -0.17 -15.61
C SER A 129 -1.88 -1.69 -15.78
N HIS A 130 -1.01 -2.46 -15.13
CA HIS A 130 -0.87 -3.90 -15.36
C HIS A 130 -0.65 -4.64 -14.06
N ASN A 131 -1.35 -5.76 -13.89
CA ASN A 131 -1.06 -6.75 -12.87
C ASN A 131 -0.25 -7.90 -13.48
N VAL A 132 0.44 -8.66 -12.65
CA VAL A 132 1.10 -9.92 -13.03
C VAL A 132 0.52 -11.03 -12.19
N THR A 133 0.07 -12.11 -12.82
CA THR A 133 -0.33 -13.33 -12.14
C THR A 133 0.58 -14.46 -12.61
N ALA A 134 1.32 -15.08 -11.70
CA ALA A 134 2.18 -16.22 -12.01
C ALA A 134 1.92 -17.40 -11.08
N ILE A 135 1.87 -18.61 -11.63
CA ILE A 135 1.58 -19.84 -10.90
C ILE A 135 2.64 -20.89 -11.24
N LYS A 136 3.22 -21.48 -10.19
CA LYS A 136 4.01 -22.69 -10.23
C LYS A 136 3.16 -23.88 -9.78
N SER A 137 2.94 -24.82 -10.69
CA SER A 137 2.13 -26.01 -10.44
C SER A 137 2.80 -26.98 -9.45
N CYS A 138 1.98 -27.74 -8.72
CA CYS A 138 2.44 -28.92 -7.98
C CYS A 138 2.46 -30.17 -8.86
N LYS A 139 3.10 -31.26 -8.39
CA LYS A 139 3.20 -32.52 -9.14
C LYS A 139 1.88 -33.28 -9.27
N GLY A 140 1.15 -33.33 -8.17
CA GLY A 140 -0.06 -34.12 -8.06
C GLY A 140 -1.31 -33.25 -8.11
N GLU A 141 -2.39 -33.77 -7.54
CA GLU A 141 -3.63 -33.04 -7.35
C GLU A 141 -3.41 -31.81 -6.46
N VAL A 142 -3.92 -30.66 -6.92
CA VAL A 142 -3.92 -29.42 -6.15
C VAL A 142 -4.86 -29.59 -4.96
N LYS A 143 -4.33 -29.53 -3.75
CA LYS A 143 -5.12 -29.56 -2.51
C LYS A 143 -5.14 -28.22 -1.78
N ARG A 144 -4.23 -27.31 -2.14
CA ARG A 144 -4.11 -25.99 -1.55
C ARG A 144 -3.24 -25.09 -2.43
N ARG A 145 -3.37 -23.78 -2.22
CA ARG A 145 -2.67 -22.76 -2.98
C ARG A 145 -2.22 -21.61 -2.08
N ILE A 146 -1.04 -21.07 -2.35
CA ILE A 146 -0.52 -19.90 -1.64
C ILE A 146 0.04 -18.89 -2.65
N LEU A 147 -0.40 -17.65 -2.53
CA LEU A 147 -0.02 -16.55 -3.39
C LEU A 147 0.72 -15.48 -2.57
N PHE A 148 1.83 -15.00 -3.10
CA PHE A 148 2.61 -13.91 -2.51
C PHE A 148 2.45 -12.66 -3.36
N ASN A 149 2.17 -11.53 -2.71
CA ASN A 149 1.83 -10.29 -3.37
C ASN A 149 2.76 -9.14 -2.96
N GLY A 150 3.07 -8.28 -3.93
CA GLY A 150 3.62 -6.94 -3.72
C GLY A 150 3.30 -6.10 -4.94
N HIS A 151 3.68 -4.83 -4.93
CA HIS A 151 3.27 -3.89 -5.98
C HIS A 151 4.47 -3.24 -6.70
N PRO A 152 4.45 -3.17 -8.04
CA PRO A 152 5.58 -2.74 -8.84
C PRO A 152 5.55 -1.24 -9.16
N ASP A 153 4.57 -0.48 -8.69
CA ASP A 153 4.55 0.97 -8.86
C ASP A 153 5.36 1.68 -7.78
N ALA A 154 5.71 2.93 -8.04
CA ALA A 154 6.42 3.81 -7.12
C ALA A 154 5.70 5.15 -7.01
N THR A 155 5.71 5.72 -5.81
CA THR A 155 4.92 6.90 -5.48
C THR A 155 5.64 8.23 -5.80
N TRP A 156 4.91 9.32 -5.61
CA TRP A 156 5.46 10.67 -5.68
C TRP A 156 6.00 11.10 -4.33
N GLU A 157 7.10 11.87 -4.34
CA GLU A 157 7.73 12.31 -3.11
C GLU A 157 6.81 13.17 -2.22
N TRP A 158 6.86 12.92 -0.92
CA TRP A 158 6.35 13.78 0.16
C TRP A 158 7.44 14.75 0.65
N PRO A 159 7.43 16.03 0.20
CA PRO A 159 8.60 16.89 0.37
C PRO A 159 8.81 17.36 1.82
N ALA A 160 7.77 17.36 2.65
CA ALA A 160 7.92 17.67 4.07
C ALA A 160 8.47 16.48 4.85
N ASN A 161 8.05 15.24 4.54
CA ASN A 161 8.65 14.06 5.15
C ASN A 161 10.15 14.01 4.84
N TYR A 162 10.51 14.19 3.56
CA TYR A 162 11.91 14.24 3.14
C TYR A 162 12.75 15.28 3.90
N ARG A 163 12.23 16.50 4.13
CA ARG A 163 13.00 17.59 4.74
C ARG A 163 12.98 17.58 6.27
N PHE A 164 11.90 17.12 6.88
CA PHE A 164 11.60 17.37 8.29
C PHE A 164 11.16 16.11 9.07
N GLY A 165 11.04 14.96 8.41
CA GLY A 165 10.59 13.69 8.99
C GLY A 165 9.07 13.55 9.13
N GLY A 166 8.62 12.32 9.41
CA GLY A 166 7.20 11.95 9.37
C GLY A 166 6.36 12.66 10.43
N ILE A 167 6.91 12.88 11.62
CA ILE A 167 6.22 13.60 12.71
C ILE A 167 5.79 15.00 12.25
N VAL A 168 6.68 15.73 11.55
CA VAL A 168 6.35 17.07 11.04
C VAL A 168 5.34 16.95 9.91
N PHE A 169 5.53 16.01 8.98
CA PHE A 169 4.61 15.76 7.89
C PHE A 169 3.17 15.48 8.38
N GLU A 170 3.00 14.52 9.30
CA GLU A 170 1.72 14.20 9.93
C GLU A 170 1.15 15.37 10.71
N GLY A 171 2.00 16.10 11.45
CA GLY A 171 1.60 17.31 12.17
C GLY A 171 0.98 18.37 11.25
N LEU A 172 1.53 18.58 10.06
CA LEU A 172 0.97 19.51 9.07
C LEU A 172 -0.44 19.08 8.61
N ILE A 173 -0.65 17.78 8.41
CA ILE A 173 -1.95 17.20 8.03
C ILE A 173 -2.97 17.38 9.16
N VAL A 174 -2.58 17.07 10.39
CA VAL A 174 -3.45 17.19 11.58
C VAL A 174 -3.84 18.66 11.81
N ILE A 175 -2.90 19.61 11.72
CA ILE A 175 -3.19 21.03 11.88
C ILE A 175 -4.15 21.53 10.79
N ALA A 176 -3.96 21.09 9.53
CA ALA A 176 -4.87 21.41 8.44
C ALA A 176 -6.30 20.91 8.73
N ALA A 177 -6.44 19.67 9.22
CA ALA A 177 -7.73 19.08 9.60
C ALA A 177 -8.39 19.80 10.79
N ILE A 178 -7.62 20.19 11.81
CA ILE A 178 -8.11 21.01 12.93
C ILE A 178 -8.67 22.33 12.41
N GLY A 179 -7.99 22.97 11.45
CA GLY A 179 -8.49 24.18 10.82
C GLY A 179 -9.85 24.00 10.14
N VAL A 180 -10.02 22.90 9.39
CA VAL A 180 -11.30 22.58 8.74
C VAL A 180 -12.41 22.42 9.78
N ALA A 181 -12.14 21.67 10.86
CA ALA A 181 -13.09 21.48 11.96
C ALA A 181 -13.41 22.80 12.68
N PHE A 182 -12.41 23.66 12.90
CA PHE A 182 -12.57 24.97 13.52
C PHE A 182 -13.56 25.85 12.74
N TYR A 183 -13.36 26.00 11.42
CA TYR A 183 -14.27 26.80 10.60
C TYR A 183 -15.64 26.17 10.40
N LEU A 184 -15.75 24.83 10.49
CA LEU A 184 -17.05 24.16 10.50
C LEU A 184 -17.85 24.56 11.74
N VAL A 185 -17.23 24.53 12.92
CA VAL A 185 -17.85 24.96 14.18
C VAL A 185 -18.24 26.44 14.12
N LEU A 186 -17.36 27.33 13.67
CA LEU A 186 -17.69 28.76 13.54
C LEU A 186 -18.84 29.00 12.57
N SER A 187 -18.89 28.28 11.45
CA SER A 187 -19.97 28.41 10.47
C SER A 187 -21.30 27.91 11.03
N ILE A 188 -21.30 26.83 11.83
CA ILE A 188 -22.50 26.34 12.53
C ILE A 188 -22.99 27.38 13.55
N ILE A 189 -22.09 28.00 14.33
CA ILE A 189 -22.46 29.06 15.28
C ILE A 189 -23.04 30.27 14.53
N SER A 190 -22.39 30.71 13.44
CA SER A 190 -22.87 31.80 12.60
C SER A 190 -24.27 31.53 12.06
N ALA A 191 -24.51 30.32 11.53
CA ALA A 191 -25.81 29.91 11.00
C ALA A 191 -26.91 29.92 12.08
N LYS A 192 -26.60 29.42 13.30
CA LYS A 192 -27.54 29.43 14.43
C LYS A 192 -27.91 30.86 14.89
N ASN A 193 -27.01 31.82 14.70
CA ASN A 193 -27.23 33.22 15.05
C ASN A 193 -27.94 34.04 13.94
N GLY A 194 -28.51 33.37 12.92
CA GLY A 194 -29.23 34.01 11.83
C GLY A 194 -28.37 34.35 10.60
N GLY A 195 -27.08 34.00 10.61
CA GLY A 195 -26.14 34.29 9.53
C GLY A 195 -25.75 35.76 9.44
N GLY A 196 -25.42 36.23 8.24
CA GLY A 196 -24.89 37.57 8.04
C GLY A 196 -23.39 37.67 8.34
N ILE A 197 -22.81 38.83 8.04
CA ILE A 197 -21.37 39.07 8.18
C ILE A 197 -20.97 38.84 9.65
N PRO A 198 -19.94 38.01 9.93
CA PRO A 198 -19.50 37.77 11.30
C PRO A 198 -19.11 39.06 12.02
N GLU A 199 -19.63 39.25 13.23
CA GLU A 199 -19.31 40.39 14.11
C GLU A 199 -18.81 39.94 15.49
N GLY A 200 -18.27 40.87 16.27
CA GLY A 200 -17.82 40.64 17.64
C GLY A 200 -16.84 39.46 17.80
N GLN A 201 -17.10 38.61 18.79
CA GLN A 201 -16.25 37.46 19.10
C GLN A 201 -16.15 36.46 17.95
N LEU A 202 -17.22 36.30 17.15
CA LEU A 202 -17.24 35.38 16.02
C LEU A 202 -16.31 35.86 14.90
N ARG A 203 -16.28 37.18 14.64
CA ARG A 203 -15.31 37.78 13.71
C ARG A 203 -13.88 37.62 14.22
N THR A 204 -13.64 37.89 15.50
CA THR A 204 -12.31 37.74 16.11
C THR A 204 -11.81 36.29 16.01
N ALA A 205 -12.66 35.32 16.34
CA ALA A 205 -12.33 33.89 16.20
C ALA A 205 -12.08 33.52 14.73
N GLY A 206 -12.91 34.01 13.81
CA GLY A 206 -12.73 33.82 12.37
C GLY A 206 -11.40 34.37 11.87
N LEU A 207 -11.00 35.57 12.31
CA LEU A 207 -9.71 36.17 11.95
C LEU A 207 -8.53 35.43 12.58
N ALA A 208 -8.65 35.01 13.84
CA ALA A 208 -7.63 34.20 14.50
C ALA A 208 -7.42 32.85 13.78
N GLY A 209 -8.50 32.24 13.27
CA GLY A 209 -8.47 31.01 12.49
C GLY A 209 -7.68 31.10 11.18
N LEU A 210 -7.35 32.31 10.69
CA LEU A 210 -6.52 32.47 9.50
C LEU A 210 -5.11 31.88 9.69
N VAL A 211 -4.69 31.61 10.94
CA VAL A 211 -3.48 30.84 11.26
C VAL A 211 -3.43 29.46 10.59
N PHE A 212 -4.59 28.86 10.27
CA PHE A 212 -4.66 27.57 9.56
C PHE A 212 -4.41 27.68 8.04
N THR A 213 -4.52 28.88 7.47
CA THR A 213 -4.42 29.11 6.02
C THR A 213 -3.10 28.62 5.40
N PRO A 214 -1.92 28.89 5.99
CA PRO A 214 -0.65 28.36 5.47
C PRO A 214 -0.63 26.82 5.36
N PHE A 215 -1.28 26.12 6.28
CA PHE A 215 -1.35 24.66 6.28
C PHE A 215 -2.25 24.15 5.15
N TRP A 216 -3.38 24.80 4.87
CA TRP A 216 -4.22 24.46 3.71
C TRP A 216 -3.56 24.77 2.36
N ILE A 217 -2.75 25.84 2.30
CA ILE A 217 -1.90 26.10 1.14
C ILE A 217 -0.90 24.96 0.99
N TYR A 218 -0.22 24.56 2.07
CA TYR A 218 0.72 23.44 2.05
C TYR A 218 0.07 22.15 1.54
N MET A 219 -1.18 21.86 1.89
CA MET A 219 -1.85 20.64 1.41
C MET A 219 -1.96 20.55 -0.13
N HIS A 220 -1.95 21.68 -0.84
CA HIS A 220 -1.87 21.68 -2.31
C HIS A 220 -0.48 21.29 -2.86
N PHE A 221 0.54 21.29 -2.01
CA PHE A 221 1.93 20.95 -2.31
C PHE A 221 2.45 19.78 -1.46
N MET A 222 1.55 19.04 -0.80
CA MET A 222 1.88 17.93 0.10
C MET A 222 2.71 16.83 -0.59
N TRP A 223 2.51 16.66 -1.90
CA TRP A 223 3.18 15.69 -2.75
C TRP A 223 3.76 16.37 -3.99
N ASN A 224 4.90 15.88 -4.48
CA ASN A 224 5.61 16.43 -5.62
C ASN A 224 5.34 15.61 -6.90
N LYS A 225 4.39 16.07 -7.71
CA LYS A 225 4.00 15.43 -8.98
C LYS A 225 5.13 15.26 -10.00
N LYS A 226 6.25 15.98 -9.83
CA LYS A 226 7.38 15.99 -10.76
C LYS A 226 8.52 15.05 -10.34
N LEU A 227 8.43 14.43 -9.18
CA LEU A 227 9.48 13.57 -8.66
C LEU A 227 8.88 12.25 -8.18
N ILE A 228 9.25 11.19 -8.87
CA ILE A 228 8.92 9.81 -8.53
C ILE A 228 10.09 9.21 -7.75
N VAL A 229 9.79 8.59 -6.62
CA VAL A 229 10.81 7.92 -5.79
C VAL A 229 11.34 6.67 -6.49
N ASP A 230 12.39 6.04 -5.98
CA ASP A 230 12.89 4.80 -6.60
C ASP A 230 12.01 3.61 -6.26
N GLY A 231 11.40 3.58 -5.07
CA GLY A 231 10.44 2.56 -4.67
C GLY A 231 11.10 1.22 -4.34
N ALA A 232 12.23 1.26 -3.63
CA ALA A 232 13.06 0.09 -3.38
C ALA A 232 12.48 -0.77 -2.26
N ASN A 233 12.23 -0.17 -1.09
CA ASN A 233 11.52 -0.79 0.01
C ASN A 233 10.03 -0.72 -0.27
N ASP A 234 9.55 0.52 -0.42
CA ASP A 234 8.20 0.88 -0.82
C ASP A 234 8.18 0.93 -2.35
N ASN A 235 8.48 -0.23 -2.96
CA ASN A 235 7.46 -1.29 -3.05
C ASN A 235 8.01 -2.63 -3.54
N LEU A 236 9.14 -2.59 -4.28
CA LEU A 236 9.72 -3.79 -4.91
C LEU A 236 10.16 -4.86 -3.89
N SER A 237 10.47 -4.47 -2.65
CA SER A 237 10.77 -5.44 -1.58
C SER A 237 9.64 -6.46 -1.41
N GLY A 238 8.38 -6.03 -1.55
CA GLY A 238 7.22 -6.91 -1.49
C GLY A 238 7.11 -7.82 -2.72
N CYS A 239 7.31 -7.28 -3.93
CA CYS A 239 7.30 -8.07 -5.17
C CYS A 239 8.30 -9.23 -5.10
N TYR A 240 9.51 -8.93 -4.61
CA TYR A 240 10.61 -9.87 -4.62
C TYR A 240 10.56 -10.91 -3.49
N MET A 241 9.64 -10.81 -2.51
CA MET A 241 9.44 -11.90 -1.53
C MET A 241 8.99 -13.19 -2.23
N GLY A 242 7.94 -13.10 -3.04
CA GLY A 242 7.41 -14.26 -3.77
C GLY A 242 8.34 -14.73 -4.89
N ILE A 243 8.91 -13.78 -5.65
CA ILE A 243 9.82 -14.08 -6.78
C ILE A 243 11.07 -14.81 -6.27
N ALA A 244 11.71 -14.31 -5.21
CA ALA A 244 12.91 -14.94 -4.66
C ALA A 244 12.64 -16.33 -4.12
N LEU A 245 11.47 -16.56 -3.50
CA LEU A 245 11.07 -17.89 -3.03
C LEU A 245 10.95 -18.87 -4.18
N LEU A 246 10.22 -18.50 -5.24
CA LEU A 246 10.04 -19.37 -6.40
C LEU A 246 11.37 -19.61 -7.14
N LYS A 247 12.23 -18.58 -7.25
CA LYS A 247 13.59 -18.72 -7.78
C LYS A 247 14.41 -19.73 -6.99
N ALA A 248 14.43 -19.60 -5.66
CA ALA A 248 15.17 -20.48 -4.77
C ALA A 248 14.64 -21.92 -4.81
N MET A 249 13.31 -22.10 -4.89
CA MET A 249 12.69 -23.40 -5.10
C MET A 249 13.13 -24.05 -6.42
N LYS A 250 13.14 -23.29 -7.52
CA LYS A 250 13.58 -23.81 -8.83
C LYS A 250 15.05 -24.22 -8.80
N ASP A 251 15.92 -23.35 -8.29
CA ASP A 251 17.37 -23.62 -8.22
C ASP A 251 17.69 -24.86 -7.38
N ALA A 252 16.92 -25.08 -6.32
CA ALA A 252 17.03 -26.25 -5.46
C ALA A 252 16.31 -27.51 -5.99
N GLY A 253 15.62 -27.43 -7.13
CA GLY A 253 14.82 -28.53 -7.67
C GLY A 253 13.67 -28.96 -6.75
N ILE A 254 13.06 -28.00 -6.06
CA ILE A 254 11.94 -28.22 -5.14
C ILE A 254 10.64 -28.12 -5.93
N GLU A 255 9.89 -29.22 -5.92
CA GLU A 255 8.54 -29.32 -6.49
C GLU A 255 7.65 -29.92 -5.41
N LEU A 256 6.56 -29.24 -5.08
CA LEU A 256 5.62 -29.67 -4.06
C LEU A 256 4.64 -30.69 -4.62
N GLU A 257 4.13 -31.57 -3.76
CA GLU A 257 3.23 -32.64 -4.21
C GLU A 257 1.80 -32.13 -4.44
N ASN A 258 1.28 -31.29 -3.54
CA ASN A 258 -0.14 -30.90 -3.53
C ASN A 258 -0.40 -29.39 -3.31
N THR A 259 0.65 -28.58 -3.30
CA THR A 259 0.56 -27.15 -3.00
C THR A 259 1.02 -26.34 -4.20
N GLU A 260 0.10 -25.57 -4.80
CA GLU A 260 0.46 -24.58 -5.82
C GLU A 260 1.01 -23.33 -5.15
N VAL A 261 2.05 -22.76 -5.75
CA VAL A 261 2.71 -21.55 -5.25
C VAL A 261 2.67 -20.49 -6.34
N GLY A 262 2.20 -19.30 -6.02
CA GLY A 262 2.05 -18.23 -7.00
C GLY A 262 2.51 -16.87 -6.50
N VAL A 263 2.60 -15.95 -7.45
CA VAL A 263 2.90 -14.54 -7.23
C VAL A 263 1.84 -13.71 -7.94
N VAL A 264 1.32 -12.71 -7.23
CA VAL A 264 0.41 -11.71 -7.78
C VAL A 264 1.04 -10.34 -7.58
N LEU A 265 1.51 -9.69 -8.64
CA LEU A 265 2.05 -8.33 -8.58
C LEU A 265 0.99 -7.33 -9.04
N THR A 266 0.63 -6.40 -8.18
CA THR A 266 -0.54 -5.52 -8.39
C THR A 266 -0.08 -4.11 -8.72
N GLY A 267 -0.30 -3.68 -9.96
CA GLY A 267 0.07 -2.33 -10.39
C GLY A 267 -0.71 -1.23 -9.65
N SER A 268 -0.14 -0.05 -9.53
CA SER A 268 -0.83 1.16 -9.09
C SER A 268 -1.53 1.03 -7.73
N GLU A 269 -0.87 0.37 -6.79
CA GLU A 269 -1.27 0.34 -5.38
C GLU A 269 -1.24 1.77 -4.82
N GLU A 270 -0.22 2.57 -5.18
CA GLU A 270 0.01 3.95 -4.72
C GLU A 270 -1.04 4.94 -5.23
N ALA A 271 -1.87 4.48 -6.17
CA ALA A 271 -3.05 5.19 -6.64
C ALA A 271 -4.34 4.74 -5.92
N GLY A 272 -4.21 4.12 -4.74
CA GLY A 272 -5.30 3.66 -3.91
C GLY A 272 -5.76 2.24 -4.26
N LEU A 273 -4.84 1.27 -4.20
CA LEU A 273 -5.03 -0.18 -4.37
C LEU A 273 -5.63 -0.58 -5.72
N ARG A 274 -5.36 0.19 -6.79
CA ARG A 274 -6.13 0.07 -8.03
C ARG A 274 -5.88 -1.28 -8.72
N GLY A 275 -4.65 -1.78 -8.68
CA GLY A 275 -4.29 -3.09 -9.22
C GLY A 275 -4.96 -4.23 -8.48
N ALA A 276 -4.84 -4.30 -7.15
CA ALA A 276 -5.46 -5.38 -6.39
C ALA A 276 -6.98 -5.38 -6.50
N MET A 277 -7.63 -4.21 -6.51
CA MET A 277 -9.07 -4.14 -6.75
C MET A 277 -9.44 -4.64 -8.15
N ALA A 278 -8.69 -4.25 -9.19
CA ALA A 278 -8.93 -4.74 -10.54
C ALA A 278 -8.67 -6.24 -10.68
N TRP A 279 -7.65 -6.77 -10.00
CA TRP A 279 -7.36 -8.20 -9.94
C TRP A 279 -8.49 -8.97 -9.27
N CYS A 280 -8.97 -8.51 -8.11
CA CYS A 280 -10.11 -9.14 -7.43
C CYS A 280 -11.39 -9.11 -8.27
N GLU A 281 -11.63 -8.04 -9.04
CA GLU A 281 -12.75 -7.94 -9.97
C GLU A 281 -12.60 -8.94 -11.13
N ALA A 282 -11.41 -9.06 -11.72
CA ALA A 282 -11.13 -9.94 -12.85
C ALA A 282 -11.17 -11.43 -12.48
N HIS A 283 -10.64 -11.79 -11.31
CA HIS A 283 -10.55 -13.18 -10.81
C HIS A 283 -11.65 -13.50 -9.79
N ALA A 284 -12.78 -12.80 -9.85
CA ALA A 284 -13.89 -13.01 -8.92
C ALA A 284 -14.42 -14.46 -9.02
N GLY A 285 -14.35 -15.20 -7.92
CA GLY A 285 -14.75 -16.61 -7.85
C GLY A 285 -13.66 -17.60 -8.27
N GLU A 286 -12.54 -17.13 -8.82
CA GLU A 286 -11.35 -17.96 -9.03
C GLU A 286 -10.62 -18.17 -7.69
N PHE A 287 -9.76 -19.19 -7.65
CA PHE A 287 -8.97 -19.56 -6.47
C PHE A 287 -9.79 -19.95 -5.22
N GLN A 288 -11.05 -20.33 -5.40
CA GLN A 288 -11.95 -20.82 -4.33
C GLN A 288 -12.15 -22.34 -4.35
N ASP A 289 -11.51 -23.04 -5.30
CA ASP A 289 -11.57 -24.48 -5.51
C ASP A 289 -10.89 -25.29 -4.39
N VAL A 290 -9.86 -24.71 -3.78
CA VAL A 290 -9.09 -25.27 -2.68
C VAL A 290 -8.80 -24.18 -1.65
N PRO A 291 -8.37 -24.53 -0.41
CA PRO A 291 -7.72 -23.58 0.49
C PRO A 291 -6.68 -22.71 -0.23
N THR A 292 -6.97 -21.42 -0.39
CA THR A 292 -6.06 -20.46 -1.02
C THR A 292 -5.76 -19.29 -0.10
N PHE A 293 -4.48 -19.06 0.20
CA PHE A 293 -3.99 -17.96 1.04
C PHE A 293 -3.24 -16.93 0.21
N ILE A 294 -3.43 -15.64 0.54
CA ILE A 294 -2.68 -14.53 -0.06
C ILE A 294 -1.92 -13.77 1.04
N TYR A 295 -0.61 -13.60 0.87
CA TYR A 295 0.24 -12.77 1.71
C TYR A 295 0.66 -11.53 0.93
N SER A 296 0.16 -10.36 1.32
CA SER A 296 0.49 -9.07 0.71
C SER A 296 1.62 -8.41 1.51
N TYR A 297 2.76 -8.18 0.87
CA TYR A 297 3.93 -7.56 1.48
C TYR A 297 4.04 -6.11 1.05
N ASP A 298 4.32 -5.24 2.01
CA ASP A 298 4.47 -3.82 1.81
C ASP A 298 5.65 -3.29 2.66
N THR A 299 6.56 -2.57 2.01
CA THR A 299 7.71 -1.90 2.63
C THR A 299 8.47 -2.77 3.64
N ILE A 300 9.23 -3.76 3.15
CA ILE A 300 10.06 -4.62 3.99
C ILE A 300 11.44 -3.96 4.18
N HIS A 301 11.59 -3.17 5.24
CA HIS A 301 12.82 -2.43 5.52
C HIS A 301 13.35 -2.63 6.96
N ASP A 302 12.63 -2.27 8.01
CA ASP A 302 13.11 -2.40 9.39
C ASP A 302 12.68 -3.75 10.02
N PRO A 303 13.60 -4.69 10.27
CA PRO A 303 13.28 -5.97 10.91
C PRO A 303 12.67 -5.82 12.31
N LYS A 304 12.94 -4.71 13.02
CA LYS A 304 12.33 -4.46 14.34
C LYS A 304 10.84 -4.21 14.25
N HIS A 305 10.38 -3.76 13.09
CA HIS A 305 9.00 -3.37 12.84
C HIS A 305 8.22 -4.38 12.01
N LEU A 306 8.83 -5.49 11.60
CA LEU A 306 8.14 -6.58 10.91
C LEU A 306 6.87 -6.99 11.67
N MET A 307 5.74 -6.97 10.96
CA MET A 307 4.42 -7.06 11.56
C MET A 307 3.42 -7.75 10.63
N VAL A 308 2.55 -8.54 11.24
CA VAL A 308 1.33 -9.05 10.60
C VAL A 308 0.17 -8.12 10.90
N ASN A 309 -0.45 -7.61 9.84
CA ASN A 309 -1.58 -6.69 9.87
C ASN A 309 -2.89 -7.48 9.98
N TYR A 310 -3.44 -7.57 11.19
CA TYR A 310 -4.77 -8.19 11.41
C TYR A 310 -5.92 -7.29 10.97
N ARG A 311 -5.64 -5.98 10.82
CA ARG A 311 -6.53 -5.03 10.22
C ARG A 311 -5.75 -4.13 9.27
N ASP A 312 -6.43 -3.74 8.21
CA ASP A 312 -5.89 -2.97 7.10
C ASP A 312 -6.81 -1.80 6.78
N LEU A 313 -6.38 -0.93 5.87
CA LEU A 313 -7.09 0.26 5.43
C LEU A 313 -7.58 1.11 6.61
N ASN A 314 -6.65 1.85 7.22
CA ASN A 314 -6.94 2.65 8.42
C ASN A 314 -7.60 1.82 9.55
N ALA A 315 -7.20 0.56 9.68
CA ALA A 315 -7.76 -0.44 10.58
C ALA A 315 -9.26 -0.73 10.38
N THR A 316 -9.85 -0.43 9.22
CA THR A 316 -11.28 -0.64 8.98
C THR A 316 -11.58 -2.03 8.43
N VAL A 317 -10.68 -2.61 7.64
CA VAL A 317 -10.82 -3.94 7.02
C VAL A 317 -10.15 -4.97 7.92
N LYS A 318 -10.74 -6.16 8.05
CA LYS A 318 -10.15 -7.28 8.80
C LYS A 318 -9.42 -8.21 7.84
N SER A 319 -8.23 -8.64 8.23
CA SER A 319 -7.51 -9.73 7.56
C SER A 319 -8.05 -11.09 8.03
N ASP A 320 -7.79 -12.14 7.26
CA ASP A 320 -8.09 -13.51 7.68
C ASP A 320 -7.21 -13.87 8.88
N LYS A 321 -7.84 -14.32 9.96
CA LYS A 321 -7.17 -14.59 11.23
C LYS A 321 -6.20 -15.77 11.10
N ASP A 322 -6.60 -16.82 10.39
CA ASP A 322 -5.81 -18.04 10.29
C ASP A 322 -4.57 -17.81 9.42
N VAL A 323 -4.74 -17.11 8.29
CA VAL A 323 -3.63 -16.66 7.43
C VAL A 323 -2.66 -15.80 8.24
N SER A 324 -3.19 -14.88 9.05
CA SER A 324 -2.41 -13.98 9.89
C SER A 324 -1.63 -14.72 10.97
N ASP A 325 -2.27 -15.59 11.78
CA ASP A 325 -1.50 -16.29 12.80
C ASP A 325 -0.58 -17.36 12.22
N LEU A 326 -0.82 -17.90 11.01
CA LEU A 326 0.15 -18.80 10.37
C LEU A 326 1.50 -18.11 10.16
N PHE A 327 1.51 -16.85 9.72
CA PHE A 327 2.74 -16.08 9.56
C PHE A 327 3.41 -15.78 10.90
N LEU A 328 2.64 -15.38 11.92
CA LEU A 328 3.21 -15.14 13.26
C LEU A 328 3.79 -16.42 13.88
N GLU A 329 3.12 -17.54 13.72
CA GLU A 329 3.58 -18.85 14.20
C GLU A 329 4.85 -19.28 13.47
N ALA A 330 4.87 -19.15 12.14
CA ALA A 330 6.04 -19.43 11.31
C ALA A 330 7.25 -18.58 11.72
N ALA A 331 7.10 -17.26 11.83
CA ALA A 331 8.16 -16.36 12.27
C ALA A 331 8.67 -16.73 13.66
N LYS A 332 7.77 -17.02 14.61
CA LYS A 332 8.13 -17.44 15.97
C LYS A 332 8.91 -18.75 16.00
N GLU A 333 8.52 -19.73 15.18
CA GLU A 333 9.16 -21.06 15.15
C GLU A 333 10.64 -20.98 14.75
N ILE A 334 10.98 -20.07 13.84
CA ILE A 334 12.36 -19.86 13.36
C ILE A 334 13.08 -18.70 14.05
N GLY A 335 12.48 -18.10 15.08
CA GLY A 335 13.10 -17.03 15.87
C GLY A 335 13.19 -15.67 15.16
N VAL A 336 12.39 -15.44 14.11
CA VAL A 336 12.27 -14.14 13.44
C VAL A 336 11.38 -13.21 14.28
N GLN A 337 11.86 -12.01 14.57
CA GLN A 337 11.07 -10.99 15.26
C GLN A 337 9.91 -10.56 14.35
N CYS A 338 8.69 -10.82 14.80
CA CYS A 338 7.49 -10.35 14.13
C CYS A 338 6.40 -10.07 15.17
N LYS A 339 5.73 -8.92 15.05
CA LYS A 339 4.66 -8.53 15.99
C LYS A 339 3.28 -8.65 15.33
N LYS A 340 2.27 -8.76 16.19
CA LYS A 340 0.87 -8.58 15.80
C LYS A 340 0.53 -7.09 15.77
N GLY A 341 -0.11 -6.61 14.71
CA GLY A 341 -0.67 -5.26 14.70
C GLY A 341 -1.65 -5.00 13.56
N PHE A 342 -1.65 -3.77 13.05
CA PHE A 342 -2.59 -3.30 12.04
C PHE A 342 -2.06 -2.02 11.39
N VAL A 343 -2.52 -1.72 10.17
CA VAL A 343 -2.31 -0.41 9.52
C VAL A 343 -3.14 0.63 10.27
N PRO A 344 -2.52 1.63 10.95
CA PRO A 344 -3.22 2.51 11.86
C PRO A 344 -4.13 3.51 11.14
N PRO A 345 -5.06 4.19 11.85
CA PRO A 345 -5.81 5.31 11.29
C PRO A 345 -4.88 6.37 10.71
N LEU A 346 -5.17 6.85 9.49
CA LEU A 346 -4.33 7.74 8.68
C LEU A 346 -3.03 7.10 8.15
N GLY A 347 -2.77 5.83 8.46
CA GLY A 347 -1.62 5.07 7.98
C GLY A 347 -1.78 4.50 6.58
N GLY A 348 -2.89 4.78 5.90
CA GLY A 348 -3.13 4.30 4.54
C GLY A 348 -3.73 2.89 4.50
N SER A 349 -3.19 2.05 3.62
CA SER A 349 -3.64 0.68 3.38
C SER A 349 -2.52 -0.10 2.71
N THR A 350 -2.66 -1.42 2.68
CA THR A 350 -1.94 -2.31 1.75
C THR A 350 -2.94 -3.01 0.83
N ASP A 351 -2.46 -3.71 -0.19
CA ASP A 351 -3.29 -4.50 -1.11
C ASP A 351 -4.12 -5.60 -0.43
N ASN A 352 -3.71 -6.07 0.75
CA ASN A 352 -4.52 -6.98 1.58
C ASN A 352 -5.94 -6.45 1.82
N ALA A 353 -6.14 -5.13 1.96
CA ALA A 353 -7.47 -4.58 2.12
C ALA A 353 -8.37 -4.84 0.89
N ALA A 354 -7.81 -4.80 -0.32
CA ALA A 354 -8.53 -5.11 -1.56
C ALA A 354 -8.82 -6.61 -1.65
N PHE A 355 -7.84 -7.48 -1.40
CA PHE A 355 -8.04 -8.93 -1.39
C PHE A 355 -9.12 -9.37 -0.37
N ALA A 356 -9.03 -8.87 0.87
CA ALA A 356 -10.00 -9.20 1.92
C ALA A 356 -11.43 -8.74 1.55
N ARG A 357 -11.57 -7.55 0.95
CA ARG A 357 -12.87 -7.06 0.44
C ARG A 357 -13.37 -7.83 -0.77
N GLY A 358 -12.45 -8.33 -1.61
CA GLY A 358 -12.73 -9.22 -2.74
C GLY A 358 -13.14 -10.63 -2.33
N GLY A 359 -13.12 -10.96 -1.04
CA GLY A 359 -13.52 -12.27 -0.51
C GLY A 359 -12.37 -13.29 -0.45
N PHE A 360 -11.13 -12.88 -0.68
CA PHE A 360 -9.96 -13.75 -0.59
C PHE A 360 -9.44 -13.83 0.85
N ARG A 361 -9.02 -15.02 1.27
CA ARG A 361 -8.35 -15.24 2.56
C ARG A 361 -6.94 -14.68 2.47
N SER A 362 -6.72 -13.53 3.11
CA SER A 362 -5.51 -12.74 2.95
C SER A 362 -5.03 -12.10 4.24
N THR A 363 -3.74 -11.79 4.30
CA THR A 363 -3.16 -10.93 5.34
C THR A 363 -2.07 -10.02 4.77
N GLY A 364 -1.87 -8.87 5.42
CA GLY A 364 -0.82 -7.91 5.09
C GLY A 364 0.40 -8.08 6.00
N ILE A 365 1.60 -7.98 5.43
CA ILE A 365 2.88 -8.06 6.12
C ILE A 365 3.63 -6.76 5.85
N THR A 366 3.99 -6.04 6.91
CA THR A 366 4.72 -4.77 6.79
C THR A 366 6.02 -4.81 7.57
N GLY A 367 7.05 -4.16 7.04
CA GLY A 367 8.36 -4.02 7.69
C GLY A 367 8.75 -2.57 7.93
N LEU A 368 7.80 -1.69 8.26
CA LEU A 368 8.04 -0.26 8.46
C LEU A 368 7.55 0.24 9.82
N ASN A 369 8.13 1.34 10.29
CA ASN A 369 7.61 2.08 11.43
C ASN A 369 6.42 2.94 11.00
N HIS A 370 5.25 2.72 11.58
CA HIS A 370 4.08 3.57 11.30
C HIS A 370 4.17 4.99 11.90
N ASN A 371 5.22 5.28 12.68
CA ASN A 371 5.70 6.65 12.78
C ASN A 371 6.62 6.88 11.57
N LEU A 372 6.07 7.50 10.53
CA LEU A 372 6.66 7.47 9.19
C LEU A 372 8.11 7.94 9.19
N GLU A 373 9.01 7.07 8.74
CA GLU A 373 10.44 7.37 8.66
C GLU A 373 10.73 8.28 7.45
N ASP A 374 11.87 8.95 7.48
CA ASP A 374 12.26 9.95 6.47
C ASP A 374 12.60 9.36 5.09
N TYR A 375 12.53 8.03 4.95
CA TYR A 375 12.65 7.30 3.69
C TYR A 375 11.30 7.09 2.99
N TYR A 376 10.22 6.87 3.75
CA TYR A 376 8.91 6.48 3.22
C TYR A 376 8.29 7.58 2.34
N HIS A 377 7.89 7.23 1.11
CA HIS A 377 7.47 8.18 0.07
C HIS A 377 8.50 9.31 -0.16
N THR A 378 9.80 9.04 -0.08
CA THR A 378 10.83 10.04 -0.38
C THR A 378 11.92 9.51 -1.31
N ARG A 379 12.75 10.40 -1.84
CA ARG A 379 13.93 10.01 -2.61
C ARG A 379 15.01 9.24 -1.82
N ARG A 380 14.85 9.03 -0.51
CA ARG A 380 15.71 8.13 0.28
C ARG A 380 15.23 6.69 0.24
N ASP A 381 14.02 6.42 -0.27
CA ASP A 381 13.61 5.06 -0.59
C ASP A 381 14.23 4.64 -1.92
N THR A 382 15.47 4.16 -1.84
CA THR A 382 16.32 3.79 -2.96
C THR A 382 17.13 2.53 -2.61
N TYR A 383 17.75 1.93 -3.63
CA TYR A 383 18.36 0.61 -3.53
C TYR A 383 19.54 0.54 -2.54
N ASP A 384 20.20 1.66 -2.25
CA ASP A 384 21.30 1.73 -1.27
C ASP A 384 20.82 1.91 0.18
N ASN A 385 19.51 2.09 0.37
CA ASN A 385 18.84 2.19 1.66
C ASN A 385 17.88 1.01 1.88
N MET A 386 18.19 -0.17 1.33
CA MET A 386 17.53 -1.42 1.68
C MET A 386 18.20 -2.06 2.89
N ASN A 387 17.46 -2.89 3.62
CA ASN A 387 17.98 -3.62 4.78
C ASN A 387 18.07 -5.12 4.49
N PRO A 388 19.28 -5.66 4.26
CA PRO A 388 19.46 -7.08 3.96
C PRO A 388 18.89 -8.01 5.04
N GLN A 389 19.01 -7.63 6.32
CA GLN A 389 18.51 -8.43 7.43
C GLN A 389 16.97 -8.45 7.46
N GLY A 390 16.33 -7.30 7.22
CA GLY A 390 14.86 -7.20 7.13
C GLY A 390 14.30 -8.08 6.02
N LEU A 391 14.92 -8.04 4.83
CA LEU A 391 14.56 -8.89 3.71
C LEU A 391 14.78 -10.38 4.02
N ALA A 392 15.95 -10.74 4.56
CA ALA A 392 16.30 -12.13 4.90
C ALA A 392 15.35 -12.73 5.94
N ASP A 393 15.00 -11.98 6.99
CA ASP A 393 14.12 -12.46 8.06
C ASP A 393 12.68 -12.61 7.58
N CYS A 394 12.15 -11.64 6.81
CA CYS A 394 10.82 -11.73 6.22
C CYS A 394 10.73 -12.89 5.21
N TYR A 395 11.76 -13.08 4.39
CA TYR A 395 11.87 -14.22 3.48
C TYR A 395 11.88 -15.56 4.21
N ALA A 396 12.68 -15.70 5.26
CA ALA A 396 12.74 -16.93 6.04
C ALA A 396 11.38 -17.28 6.68
N ALA A 397 10.68 -16.27 7.21
CA ALA A 397 9.32 -16.46 7.73
C ALA A 397 8.35 -16.88 6.61
N THR A 398 8.48 -16.30 5.42
CA THR A 398 7.67 -16.63 4.24
C THR A 398 7.89 -18.08 3.77
N VAL A 399 9.14 -18.54 3.71
CA VAL A 399 9.46 -19.95 3.42
C VAL A 399 8.84 -20.86 4.47
N LYS A 400 8.91 -20.49 5.75
CA LYS A 400 8.36 -21.28 6.85
C LYS A 400 6.83 -21.36 6.80
N VAL A 401 6.16 -20.28 6.40
CA VAL A 401 4.71 -20.28 6.11
C VAL A 401 4.39 -21.30 5.02
N LEU A 402 5.11 -21.28 3.89
CA LEU A 402 4.91 -22.26 2.82
C LEU A 402 5.08 -23.70 3.34
N GLN A 403 6.13 -23.95 4.13
CA GLN A 403 6.39 -25.27 4.71
C GLN A 403 5.23 -25.73 5.60
N MET A 404 4.79 -24.89 6.53
CA MET A 404 3.70 -25.24 7.45
C MET A 404 2.37 -25.44 6.71
N PHE A 405 2.09 -24.60 5.70
CA PHE A 405 0.88 -24.71 4.88
C PHE A 405 0.89 -26.01 4.03
N ASP A 406 2.04 -26.35 3.43
CA ASP A 406 2.24 -27.61 2.69
C ASP A 406 2.08 -28.85 3.58
N GLU A 407 2.47 -28.75 4.85
CA GLU A 407 2.25 -29.79 5.87
C GLU A 407 0.81 -29.83 6.40
N GLY A 408 -0.03 -28.88 5.96
CA GLY A 408 -1.47 -28.85 6.21
C GLY A 408 -1.91 -27.98 7.39
N ALA A 409 -1.05 -27.08 7.88
CA ALA A 409 -1.44 -26.07 8.85
C ALA A 409 -2.47 -25.11 8.26
N LYS A 410 -3.58 -24.90 8.98
CA LYS A 410 -4.64 -23.91 8.69
C LYS A 410 -5.10 -23.97 7.23
N GLN A 411 -5.90 -24.98 6.88
CA GLN A 411 -6.55 -25.10 5.57
C GLN A 411 -7.87 -24.34 5.52
#